data_AF-A0A4U0Z7H9-F1
#
_entry.id   AF-A0A4U0Z7H9-F1
#
_cell.length_a   1.000
_cell.length_b   1.000
_cell.length_c   1.000
_cell.angle_alpha   90.00
_cell.angle_beta   90.00
_cell.angle_gamma   90.00
#
_symmetry.space_group_name_H-M   'P 1'
#
loop_
_entity.id
_entity.type
_entity.pdbx_description
1 polymer ?
#
loop_
_entity_poly.entity_id
_entity_poly.type
_entity_poly.pdbx_seq_one_letter_code
_entity_poly.pdbx_strand_id
1 'polypeptide(L)'
;VALSRGDLRWRMAVPADGRLPFGGGFPALIRWDGPHPADRLPDSGLRLTRLEIAHPEAGALRQALAGRIDEPRLVIVPGALAMQASFDGPQGTRLLR
;
A
#
# COMPACT_ATOMS: atom_id res chain seq x y z
N VAL A 1 7.49 6.03 -14.97
CA VAL A 1 7.94 7.45 -14.89
C VAL A 1 9.04 7.57 -13.85
N ALA A 2 10.14 8.27 -14.15
CA ALA A 2 11.21 8.57 -13.17
C ALA A 2 10.86 9.86 -12.40
N LEU A 3 11.02 9.83 -11.08
CA LEU A 3 10.57 10.87 -10.15
C LEU A 3 11.66 11.15 -9.08
N SER A 4 11.60 12.34 -8.47
CA SER A 4 12.54 12.72 -7.40
C SER A 4 11.97 13.69 -6.39
N ARG A 5 12.45 13.63 -5.14
CA ARG A 5 12.17 14.60 -4.07
C ARG A 5 13.40 14.71 -3.16
N GLY A 6 14.08 15.86 -3.19
CA GLY A 6 15.38 15.98 -2.53
C GLY A 6 16.39 15.00 -3.11
N ASP A 7 17.03 14.22 -2.25
CA ASP A 7 17.96 13.15 -2.61
C ASP A 7 17.25 11.84 -3.02
N LEU A 8 15.94 11.72 -2.80
CA LEU A 8 15.17 10.52 -3.12
C LEU A 8 14.90 10.43 -4.63
N ARG A 9 15.18 9.26 -5.22
CA ARG A 9 14.93 8.92 -6.62
C ARG A 9 14.15 7.61 -6.72
N TRP A 10 13.10 7.57 -7.55
CA TRP A 10 12.33 6.35 -7.77
C TRP A 10 11.66 6.34 -9.15
N ARG A 11 11.26 5.16 -9.58
CA ARG A 11 10.36 4.95 -10.71
C ARG A 11 8.98 4.55 -10.21
N MET A 12 7.95 5.03 -10.88
CA MET A 12 6.56 4.65 -10.65
C MET A 12 5.97 4.05 -11.92
N ALA A 13 5.23 2.95 -11.78
CA ALA A 13 4.36 2.44 -12.84
C ALA A 13 3.10 3.31 -12.86
N VAL A 14 2.91 4.05 -13.95
CA VAL A 14 1.76 4.94 -14.14
C VAL A 14 0.98 4.42 -15.35
N PRO A 15 -0.28 4.00 -15.17
CA PRO A 15 -1.16 3.65 -16.27
C PRO A 15 -1.29 4.80 -17.28
N ALA A 16 -1.41 4.47 -18.58
CA ALA A 16 -1.46 5.48 -19.63
C ALA A 16 -2.67 6.43 -19.50
N ASP A 17 -3.77 5.95 -18.92
CA ASP A 17 -4.97 6.73 -18.61
C ASP A 17 -4.90 7.45 -17.26
N GLY A 18 -3.80 7.28 -16.50
CA GLY A 18 -3.60 7.87 -15.18
C GLY A 18 -4.48 7.28 -14.07
N ARG A 19 -5.27 6.23 -14.33
CA ARG A 19 -6.21 5.66 -13.35
C ARG A 19 -5.68 4.35 -12.82
N LEU A 20 -5.63 4.21 -11.50
CA LEU A 20 -5.25 2.94 -10.89
C LEU A 20 -6.35 1.88 -11.14
N PRO A 21 -5.97 0.61 -11.37
CA PRO A 21 -6.93 -0.47 -11.47
C PRO A 21 -7.81 -0.58 -10.21
N PHE A 22 -9.00 -1.14 -10.36
CA PHE A 22 -9.96 -1.34 -9.26
C PHE A 22 -10.29 -0.04 -8.52
N GLY A 23 -10.40 1.08 -9.24
CA GLY A 23 -10.70 2.39 -8.66
C GLY A 23 -9.68 2.88 -7.62
N GLY A 24 -8.46 2.32 -7.61
CA GLY A 24 -7.44 2.58 -6.58
C GLY A 24 -7.30 1.48 -5.52
N GLY A 25 -8.09 0.41 -5.59
CA GLY A 25 -7.92 -0.77 -4.74
C GLY A 25 -6.66 -1.59 -5.06
N PHE A 26 -6.14 -1.49 -6.30
CA PHE A 26 -4.84 -2.05 -6.67
C PHE A 26 -3.73 -1.01 -6.43
N PRO A 27 -2.62 -1.39 -5.77
CA PRO A 27 -1.58 -0.43 -5.39
C PRO A 27 -0.82 0.11 -6.60
N ALA A 28 -0.47 1.39 -6.55
CA ALA A 28 0.56 1.93 -7.41
C ALA A 28 1.91 1.25 -7.08
N LEU A 29 2.66 0.88 -8.11
CA LEU A 29 3.98 0.26 -7.93
C LEU A 29 5.07 1.32 -8.04
N ILE A 30 5.97 1.34 -7.05
CA ILE A 30 7.18 2.14 -7.07
C ILE A 30 8.41 1.26 -6.94
N ARG A 31 9.54 1.73 -7.47
CA ARG A 31 10.87 1.15 -7.29
C ARG A 31 11.84 2.26 -6.95
N TRP A 32 12.46 2.18 -5.79
CA TRP A 32 13.52 3.11 -5.40
C TRP A 32 14.78 2.87 -6.24
N ASP A 33 15.40 3.96 -6.67
CA ASP A 33 16.67 3.96 -7.39
C ASP A 33 17.74 4.50 -6.42
N GLY A 34 18.14 3.67 -5.45
CA GLY A 34 19.05 4.02 -4.35
C GLY A 34 18.70 3.32 -3.03
N PRO A 35 19.31 3.73 -1.91
CA PRO A 35 18.96 3.23 -0.57
C PRO A 35 17.47 3.41 -0.27
N HIS A 36 16.87 2.46 0.43
CA HIS A 36 15.45 2.52 0.73
C HIS A 36 15.21 3.65 1.75
N PRO A 37 14.23 4.56 1.55
CA PRO A 37 14.05 5.70 2.45
C PRO A 37 13.77 5.28 3.89
N ALA A 38 13.10 4.14 4.08
CA ALA A 38 12.80 3.60 5.41
C ALA A 38 14.04 3.36 6.27
N ASP A 39 15.21 3.14 5.67
CA ASP A 39 16.46 2.90 6.40
C ASP A 39 16.94 4.15 7.17
N ARG A 40 16.43 5.33 6.80
CA ARG A 40 16.77 6.63 7.41
C ARG A 40 15.61 7.26 8.19
N LEU A 41 14.44 6.60 8.23
CA LEU A 41 13.28 7.12 8.95
C LEU A 41 13.42 6.82 10.45
N PRO A 42 13.18 7.79 11.34
CA PRO A 42 13.07 7.52 12.77
C PRO A 42 11.96 6.51 13.04
N ASP A 43 12.23 5.52 13.89
CA ASP A 43 11.20 4.58 14.33
C ASP A 43 10.22 5.29 15.26
N SER A 44 8.94 5.33 14.87
CA SER A 44 7.86 5.92 15.67
C SER A 44 7.28 4.95 16.72
N GLY A 45 7.75 3.71 16.76
CA GLY A 45 7.21 2.65 17.60
C GLY A 45 5.87 2.09 17.10
N LEU A 46 5.38 2.53 15.94
CA LEU A 46 4.16 2.02 15.33
C LEU A 46 4.47 0.78 14.49
N ARG A 47 3.60 -0.23 14.56
CA ARG A 47 3.72 -1.47 13.80
C ARG A 47 2.39 -1.77 13.11
N LEU A 48 2.40 -1.80 11.77
CA LEU A 48 1.24 -2.21 10.99
C LEU A 48 0.90 -3.67 11.33
N THR A 49 -0.32 -3.91 11.78
CA THR A 49 -0.85 -5.26 12.08
C THR A 49 -1.86 -5.72 11.04
N ARG A 50 -2.56 -4.78 10.37
CA ARG A 50 -3.51 -5.10 9.30
C ARG A 50 -3.69 -3.93 8.34
N LEU A 51 -3.72 -4.22 7.06
CA LEU A 51 -4.16 -3.30 6.00
C LEU A 51 -5.34 -3.97 5.31
N GLU A 52 -6.53 -3.39 5.42
CA GLU A 52 -7.74 -3.90 4.77
C GLU A 52 -8.13 -3.01 3.60
N ILE A 53 -8.44 -3.64 2.46
CA ILE A 53 -9.04 -2.98 1.29
C ILE A 53 -10.40 -3.62 1.03
N ALA A 54 -11.47 -2.85 1.23
CA ALA A 54 -12.81 -3.24 0.82
C ALA A 54 -13.01 -2.90 -0.65
N HIS A 55 -13.59 -3.81 -1.44
CA HIS A 55 -13.86 -3.56 -2.85
C HIS A 55 -15.07 -4.37 -3.37
N PRO A 56 -15.91 -3.83 -4.28
CA PRO A 56 -17.04 -4.56 -4.83
C PRO A 56 -16.60 -5.83 -5.58
N GLU A 57 -15.44 -5.76 -6.24
CA GLU A 57 -14.81 -6.86 -6.98
C GLU A 57 -13.67 -7.53 -6.19
N ALA A 58 -13.83 -7.70 -4.87
CA ALA A 58 -12.78 -8.23 -3.99
C ALA A 58 -12.15 -9.54 -4.48
N GLY A 59 -12.93 -10.44 -5.09
CA GLY A 59 -12.42 -11.70 -5.67
C GLY A 59 -11.41 -11.45 -6.80
N ALA A 60 -11.77 -10.59 -7.76
CA ALA A 60 -10.89 -10.23 -8.86
C ALA A 60 -9.65 -9.46 -8.38
N LEU A 61 -9.80 -8.57 -7.38
CA LEU A 61 -8.66 -7.86 -6.79
C LEU A 61 -7.68 -8.82 -6.11
N ARG A 62 -8.16 -9.82 -5.35
CA ARG A 62 -7.30 -10.86 -4.76
C ARG A 62 -6.54 -11.63 -5.83
N GLN A 63 -7.21 -12.04 -6.90
CA GLN A 63 -6.56 -12.75 -8.01
C GLN A 63 -5.51 -11.87 -8.71
N ALA A 64 -5.79 -10.58 -8.90
CA ALA A 64 -4.83 -9.65 -9.48
C ALA A 64 -3.60 -9.43 -8.58
N LEU A 65 -3.71 -9.58 -7.27
CA LEU A 65 -2.60 -9.42 -6.33
C LEU A 65 -1.83 -10.73 -6.07
N ALA A 66 -2.45 -11.87 -6.33
CA ALA A 66 -1.87 -13.19 -6.09
C ALA A 66 -0.51 -13.34 -6.81
N GLY A 67 0.50 -13.83 -6.06
CA GLY A 67 1.86 -14.02 -6.56
C GLY A 67 2.67 -12.72 -6.78
N ARG A 68 2.08 -11.54 -6.51
CA ARG A 68 2.75 -10.24 -6.61
C ARG A 68 3.03 -9.61 -5.26
N ILE A 69 2.15 -9.85 -4.29
CA ILE A 69 2.28 -9.39 -2.91
C ILE A 69 2.05 -10.59 -2.00
N ASP A 70 3.08 -10.95 -1.23
CA ASP A 70 3.03 -11.97 -0.19
C ASP A 70 3.17 -11.30 1.18
N GLU A 71 2.11 -10.62 1.60
CA GLU A 71 2.05 -9.88 2.85
C GLU A 71 0.78 -10.29 3.61
N PRO A 72 0.88 -11.12 4.68
CA PRO A 72 -0.29 -11.66 5.38
C PRO A 72 -1.14 -10.59 6.07
N ARG A 73 -0.58 -9.39 6.33
CA ARG A 73 -1.33 -8.28 6.92
C ARG A 73 -2.25 -7.58 5.92
N LEU A 74 -2.03 -7.76 4.61
CA LEU A 74 -2.89 -7.22 3.56
C LEU A 74 -4.11 -8.14 3.36
N VAL A 75 -5.29 -7.63 3.70
CA VAL A 75 -6.54 -8.36 3.57
C VAL A 75 -7.48 -7.63 2.62
N ILE A 76 -7.94 -8.31 1.59
CA ILE A 76 -9.00 -7.79 0.71
C ILE A 76 -10.33 -8.33 1.23
N VAL A 77 -11.37 -7.49 1.34
CA VAL A 77 -12.72 -7.87 1.78
C VAL A 77 -13.78 -7.36 0.80
N PRO A 78 -14.95 -8.02 0.66
CA PRO A 78 -16.05 -7.47 -0.14
C PRO A 78 -16.65 -6.24 0.53
N GLY A 79 -17.01 -5.22 -0.25
CA GLY A 79 -17.66 -4.00 0.24
C GLY A 79 -17.53 -2.82 -0.71
N ALA A 80 -18.10 -1.67 -0.38
CA ALA A 80 -17.79 -0.44 -1.11
C ALA A 80 -16.29 -0.12 -1.01
N LEU A 81 -15.72 0.53 -2.03
CA LEU A 81 -14.28 0.85 -2.04
C LEU A 81 -13.92 1.68 -0.80
N ALA A 82 -13.09 1.10 0.07
CA ALA A 82 -12.58 1.73 1.28
C ALA A 82 -11.24 1.09 1.68
N MET A 83 -10.45 1.82 2.46
CA MET A 83 -9.19 1.32 3.01
C MET A 83 -9.14 1.61 4.50
N GLN A 84 -8.58 0.70 5.27
CA GLN A 84 -8.28 0.94 6.67
C GLN A 84 -7.01 0.22 7.11
N ALA A 85 -6.31 0.77 8.08
CA ALA A 85 -5.08 0.19 8.60
C ALA A 85 -5.05 0.19 10.13
N SER A 86 -4.71 -0.95 10.71
CA SER A 86 -4.52 -1.13 12.14
C SER A 86 -3.04 -1.11 12.48
N PHE A 87 -2.69 -0.39 13.54
CA PHE A 87 -1.32 -0.28 14.04
C PHE A 87 -1.27 -0.54 15.54
N ASP A 88 -0.31 -1.32 15.99
CA ASP A 88 0.08 -1.35 17.39
C ASP A 88 1.12 -0.27 17.67
N GLY A 89 1.09 0.27 18.89
CA GLY A 89 2.01 1.32 19.31
C GLY A 89 2.00 1.57 20.81
N PRO A 90 2.82 2.53 21.28
CA PRO A 90 3.00 2.79 22.71
C PRO A 90 1.73 3.16 23.48
N GLN A 91 0.71 3.65 22.77
CA GLN A 91 -0.57 4.06 23.36
C GLN A 91 -1.69 3.02 23.09
N GLY A 92 -1.32 1.79 22.72
CA GLY A 92 -2.23 0.74 22.30
C GLY A 92 -2.57 0.79 20.81
N THR A 93 -3.45 -0.11 20.38
CA THR A 93 -3.83 -0.24 18.97
C THR A 93 -4.59 1.00 18.47
N ARG A 94 -4.33 1.40 17.22
CA ARG A 94 -4.98 2.51 16.53
C ARG A 94 -5.47 2.06 15.15
N LEU A 95 -6.61 2.61 14.74
CA LEU A 95 -7.22 2.37 13.45
C LEU A 95 -7.24 3.67 12.64
N LEU A 96 -6.73 3.61 11.42
CA LEU A 96 -6.77 4.69 10.42
C LEU A 96 -7.73 4.31 9.29
N ARG A 97 -8.55 5.25 8.83
CA ARG A 97 -9.50 5.08 7.71
C ARG A 97 -9.41 6.28 6.78
#